data_AF-A0A2N5ZND4-F1
#
_entry.id   AF-A0A2N5ZND4-F1
#
_cell.length_a   1.000
_cell.length_b   1.000
_cell.length_c   1.000
_cell.angle_alpha   90.00
_cell.angle_beta   90.00
_cell.angle_gamma   90.00
#
_symmetry.space_group_name_H-M   'P 1'
#
loop_
_entity.id
_entity.type
_entity.pdbx_description
1 polymer ?
#
loop_
_entity_poly.entity_id
_entity_poly.type
_entity_poly.pdbx_seq_one_letter_code
_entity_poly.pdbx_strand_id
1 'polypeptide(L)'
;MQRKIHKKIKNEDLDFGMKLDFGFWEDQNQPKPRIPNPKSHALKLFLVIFIILLTSCGYEQGSIEPEYDKDGNPIFNEGDVVGHTSSADYLGLLRNITESPYTHVGILVKENGKIKVLEAVGSGVEINNFASFKSRGENGKFTVLRVKPEFQDSLKEVMDIAKSFIGKDYDDRFEPDDNRIYCSELIYKAFKRGSDAKAGKMKSLSDVLGVKKYNPIVSAVIKRKFGGKPDDILVVSPGSVMRSGYFDVIYTDY
;
A
#
# COMPACT_ATOMS: atom_id res chain seq x y z
N MET A 1 -2.27 -59.60 36.26
CA MET A 1 -2.16 -60.25 34.94
C MET A 1 -2.54 -59.18 33.90
N GLN A 2 -1.58 -58.39 33.39
CA GLN A 2 -0.97 -58.50 32.05
C GLN A 2 -2.00 -58.28 30.90
N ARG A 3 -1.85 -57.42 29.88
CA ARG A 3 -0.68 -56.78 29.21
C ARG A 3 -1.12 -55.58 28.33
N LYS A 4 -0.20 -54.63 28.12
CA LYS A 4 -0.17 -53.58 27.08
C LYS A 4 -0.04 -54.18 25.67
N ILE A 5 -0.57 -53.52 24.62
CA ILE A 5 0.07 -53.42 23.28
C ILE A 5 -0.25 -52.07 22.61
N HIS A 6 0.81 -51.30 22.31
CA HIS A 6 0.86 -50.22 21.31
C HIS A 6 0.93 -50.81 19.90
N LYS A 7 0.31 -50.18 18.88
CA LYS A 7 0.76 -50.35 17.50
C LYS A 7 0.70 -49.07 16.68
N LYS A 8 1.87 -48.74 16.17
CA LYS A 8 2.29 -47.64 15.30
C LYS A 8 1.97 -48.06 13.85
N ILE A 9 1.33 -47.20 13.07
CA ILE A 9 1.09 -47.44 11.63
C ILE A 9 2.27 -46.87 10.86
N LYS A 10 2.85 -47.69 9.97
CA LYS A 10 3.95 -47.35 9.06
C LYS A 10 3.37 -46.89 7.71
N ASN A 11 4.04 -45.95 7.06
CA ASN A 11 3.84 -45.56 5.66
C ASN A 11 4.86 -46.31 4.80
N GLU A 12 4.35 -47.06 3.83
CA GLU A 12 4.93 -47.77 2.67
C GLU A 12 3.65 -48.19 1.91
N ASP A 13 3.38 -47.98 0.61
CA ASP A 13 4.17 -47.77 -0.60
C ASP A 13 3.24 -47.12 -1.65
N LEU A 14 3.77 -46.30 -2.57
CA LEU A 14 3.29 -46.23 -3.96
C LEU A 14 4.44 -45.75 -4.84
N ASP A 15 5.24 -46.72 -5.29
CA ASP A 15 6.23 -46.63 -6.36
C ASP A 15 5.52 -46.75 -7.72
N PHE A 16 5.71 -45.76 -8.60
CA PHE A 16 5.33 -45.84 -10.01
C PHE A 16 6.52 -45.38 -10.85
N GLY A 17 7.32 -46.37 -11.26
CA GLY A 17 8.40 -46.17 -12.21
C GLY A 17 7.87 -45.91 -13.64
N MET A 18 8.26 -44.78 -14.20
CA MET A 18 8.40 -44.59 -15.65
C MET A 18 9.76 -43.95 -15.92
N LYS A 19 10.67 -44.74 -16.48
CA LYS A 19 11.92 -44.25 -17.07
C LYS A 19 11.58 -43.53 -18.38
N LEU A 20 11.89 -42.24 -18.46
CA LEU A 20 11.95 -41.52 -19.74
C LEU A 20 13.37 -41.65 -20.27
N ASP A 21 13.51 -42.43 -21.35
CA ASP A 21 14.74 -42.57 -22.12
C ASP A 21 14.82 -41.40 -23.11
N PHE A 22 15.71 -40.44 -22.85
CA PHE A 22 16.05 -39.39 -23.80
C PHE A 22 17.36 -39.77 -24.49
N GLY A 23 17.25 -40.47 -25.62
CA GLY A 23 18.35 -40.71 -26.53
C GLY A 23 18.89 -39.39 -27.07
N PHE A 24 20.09 -39.00 -26.60
CA PHE A 24 20.88 -37.93 -27.18
C PHE A 24 21.71 -38.52 -28.33
N TRP A 25 21.40 -38.15 -29.57
CA TRP A 25 22.28 -38.38 -30.71
C TRP A 25 23.29 -37.23 -30.75
N GLU A 26 24.57 -37.54 -30.53
CA GLU A 26 25.66 -36.55 -30.58
C GLU A 26 26.31 -36.60 -31.97
N ASP A 27 26.03 -35.60 -32.80
CA ASP A 27 26.66 -35.38 -34.10
C ASP A 27 28.12 -34.94 -33.90
N GLN A 28 29.07 -35.82 -34.23
CA GLN A 28 30.51 -35.64 -33.99
C GLN A 28 31.22 -34.71 -34.99
N ASN A 29 30.51 -33.94 -35.83
CA ASN A 29 31.15 -33.11 -36.87
C ASN A 29 30.76 -31.61 -36.90
N GLN A 30 30.30 -31.03 -35.78
CA GLN A 30 30.07 -29.58 -35.70
C GLN A 30 31.35 -28.82 -35.25
N PRO A 31 31.78 -27.74 -35.95
CA PRO A 31 32.90 -26.92 -35.50
C PRO A 31 32.55 -26.20 -34.19
N LYS A 32 33.44 -26.28 -33.19
CA LYS A 32 33.25 -25.64 -31.87
C LYS A 32 33.06 -24.13 -32.01
N PRO A 33 32.04 -23.53 -31.34
CA PRO A 33 31.85 -22.09 -31.38
C PRO A 33 33.04 -21.37 -30.72
N ARG A 34 33.52 -20.29 -31.35
CA ARG A 34 34.54 -19.41 -30.77
C ARG A 34 33.95 -18.72 -29.54
N ILE A 35 34.40 -19.15 -28.36
CA ILE A 35 34.10 -18.48 -27.10
C ILE A 35 34.98 -17.23 -27.02
N PRO A 36 34.42 -16.00 -27.01
CA PRO A 36 35.22 -14.79 -26.88
C PRO A 36 35.95 -14.74 -25.53
N ASN A 37 37.16 -14.19 -25.55
CA ASN A 37 38.11 -14.15 -24.44
C ASN A 37 37.47 -13.52 -23.17
N PRO A 38 37.37 -14.24 -22.04
CA PRO A 38 36.54 -13.83 -20.89
C PRO A 38 37.07 -12.61 -20.13
N LYS A 39 38.31 -12.20 -20.37
CA LYS A 39 39.00 -11.21 -19.52
C LYS A 39 38.56 -9.76 -19.74
N SER A 40 37.97 -9.39 -20.87
CA SER A 40 37.52 -8.00 -21.14
C SER A 40 36.02 -7.77 -20.92
N HIS A 41 35.20 -8.83 -21.01
CA HIS A 41 33.76 -8.76 -20.79
C HIS A 41 33.38 -8.98 -19.33
N ALA A 42 34.11 -9.82 -18.59
CA ALA A 42 33.85 -10.02 -17.16
C ALA A 42 34.04 -8.72 -16.35
N LEU A 43 35.04 -7.89 -16.70
CA LEU A 43 35.29 -6.61 -16.04
C LEU A 43 34.21 -5.56 -16.33
N LYS A 44 33.67 -5.53 -17.56
CA LYS A 44 32.53 -4.67 -17.93
C LYS A 44 31.22 -5.14 -17.30
N LEU A 45 31.00 -6.45 -17.20
CA LEU A 45 29.81 -7.04 -16.58
C LEU A 45 29.82 -6.84 -15.05
N PHE A 46 31.00 -6.95 -14.40
CA PHE A 46 31.17 -6.62 -12.99
C PHE A 46 30.90 -5.14 -12.71
N LEU A 47 31.36 -4.23 -13.58
CA LEU A 47 31.13 -2.79 -13.42
C LEU A 47 29.63 -2.41 -13.53
N VAL A 48 28.90 -3.04 -14.44
CA VAL A 48 27.45 -2.83 -14.60
C VAL A 48 26.66 -3.41 -13.42
N ILE A 49 27.03 -4.59 -12.91
CA ILE A 49 26.41 -5.18 -11.71
C ILE A 49 26.71 -4.35 -10.46
N PHE A 50 27.91 -3.76 -10.34
CA PHE A 50 28.28 -2.87 -9.24
C PHE A 50 27.50 -1.54 -9.28
N ILE A 51 27.23 -1.00 -10.49
CA ILE A 51 26.38 0.19 -10.67
C ILE A 51 24.90 -0.11 -10.38
N ILE A 52 24.41 -1.33 -10.68
CA ILE A 52 23.05 -1.77 -10.33
C ILE A 52 22.92 -1.99 -8.80
N LEU A 53 23.97 -2.44 -8.12
CA LEU A 53 23.99 -2.57 -6.65
C LEU A 53 24.06 -1.22 -5.92
N LEU A 54 24.64 -0.18 -6.53
CA LEU A 54 24.64 1.19 -6.01
C LEU A 54 23.36 1.98 -6.31
N THR A 55 22.45 1.43 -7.12
CA THR A 55 21.11 2.01 -7.39
C THR A 55 20.00 1.30 -6.64
N SER A 56 20.32 0.54 -5.58
CA SER A 56 19.42 0.41 -4.43
C SER A 56 19.31 1.79 -3.77
N CYS A 57 18.64 2.70 -4.46
CA CYS A 57 18.06 3.88 -3.89
C CYS A 57 16.99 3.35 -2.92
N GLY A 58 17.44 2.97 -1.72
CA GLY A 58 16.58 2.93 -0.56
C GLY A 58 16.00 4.33 -0.50
N TYR A 59 14.72 4.45 -0.83
CA TYR A 59 13.99 5.68 -0.64
C TYR A 59 13.89 5.84 0.88
N GLU A 60 14.89 6.47 1.50
CA GLU A 60 14.77 6.93 2.87
C GLU A 60 13.61 7.93 2.87
N GLN A 61 12.46 7.47 3.33
CA GLN A 61 11.36 8.36 3.62
C GLN A 61 11.85 9.24 4.77
N GLY A 62 12.14 10.50 4.46
CA GLY A 62 12.59 11.48 5.43
C GLY A 62 11.65 11.48 6.62
N SER A 63 12.18 11.23 7.80
CA SER A 63 11.49 11.57 9.04
C SER A 63 11.98 12.95 9.42
N ILE A 64 11.04 13.87 9.64
CA ILE A 64 11.34 15.15 10.27
C ILE A 64 11.03 14.94 11.75
N GLU A 65 11.91 15.42 12.65
CA GLU A 65 11.55 15.45 14.06
C GLU A 65 10.30 16.33 14.24
N PRO A 66 9.21 15.80 14.83
CA PRO A 66 8.02 16.60 15.04
C PRO A 66 8.36 17.78 15.96
N GLU A 67 7.81 18.95 15.63
CA GLU A 67 7.74 20.02 16.61
C GLU A 67 6.81 19.59 17.75
N TYR A 68 7.17 19.90 18.98
CA TYR A 68 6.37 19.59 20.16
C TYR A 68 5.87 20.86 20.83
N ASP A 69 4.66 20.82 21.38
CA ASP A 69 4.15 21.88 22.22
C ASP A 69 4.82 21.88 23.60
N LYS A 70 4.53 22.92 24.40
CA LYS A 70 5.04 23.09 25.76
C LYS A 70 4.73 21.92 26.70
N ASP A 71 3.74 21.10 26.37
CA ASP A 71 3.26 19.97 27.15
C ASP A 71 3.83 18.63 26.61
N GLY A 72 4.72 18.71 25.59
CA GLY A 72 5.39 17.55 24.99
C GLY A 72 4.55 16.79 23.97
N ASN A 73 3.46 17.38 23.46
CA ASN A 73 2.65 16.76 22.42
C ASN A 73 3.12 17.18 21.02
N PRO A 74 3.14 16.27 20.03
CA PRO A 74 3.43 16.63 18.65
C PRO A 74 2.47 17.71 18.12
N ILE A 75 3.02 18.70 17.41
CA ILE A 75 2.27 19.78 16.77
C ILE A 75 1.84 19.32 15.37
N PHE A 76 0.53 19.21 15.20
CA PHE A 76 -0.10 18.91 13.93
C PHE A 76 -0.70 20.17 13.29
N ASN A 77 -0.59 20.25 11.97
CA ASN A 77 -0.98 21.41 11.17
C ASN A 77 -2.15 21.06 10.24
N GLU A 78 -2.92 22.09 9.87
CA GLU A 78 -3.86 21.94 8.75
C GLU A 78 -3.10 21.52 7.49
N GLY A 79 -3.62 20.53 6.77
CA GLY A 79 -2.97 19.96 5.59
C GLY A 79 -2.07 18.76 5.84
N ASP A 80 -1.74 18.44 7.09
CA ASP A 80 -1.08 17.17 7.41
C ASP A 80 -2.01 16.00 7.04
N VAL A 81 -1.47 14.92 6.49
CA VAL A 81 -2.21 13.70 6.15
C VAL A 81 -2.09 12.73 7.31
N VAL A 82 -3.21 12.16 7.76
CA VAL A 82 -3.24 11.17 8.84
C VAL A 82 -3.71 9.83 8.31
N GLY A 83 -3.04 8.76 8.73
CA GLY A 83 -3.39 7.39 8.35
C GLY A 83 -3.40 6.46 9.56
N HIS A 84 -4.28 5.46 9.51
CA HIS A 84 -4.34 4.42 10.53
C HIS A 84 -4.81 3.07 9.98
N THR A 85 -4.76 2.07 10.84
CA THR A 85 -5.26 0.72 10.61
C THR A 85 -6.64 0.66 11.24
N SER A 86 -7.69 0.76 10.45
CA SER A 86 -9.05 0.58 10.95
C SER A 86 -9.21 -0.80 11.60
N SER A 87 -9.90 -0.82 12.75
CA SER A 87 -10.19 -2.03 13.53
C SER A 87 -11.25 -2.96 12.91
N ALA A 88 -11.80 -2.63 11.72
CA ALA A 88 -12.80 -3.48 11.09
C ALA A 88 -12.18 -4.77 10.51
N ASP A 89 -12.69 -5.92 10.97
CA ASP A 89 -12.16 -7.27 10.68
C ASP A 89 -11.95 -7.59 9.19
N TYR A 90 -12.77 -7.04 8.29
CA TYR A 90 -12.67 -7.31 6.85
C TYR A 90 -11.49 -6.60 6.18
N LEU A 91 -10.90 -5.58 6.82
CA LEU A 91 -9.81 -4.78 6.27
C LEU A 91 -8.42 -5.39 6.53
N GLY A 92 -8.32 -6.39 7.40
CA GLY A 92 -7.08 -7.18 7.61
C GLY A 92 -6.56 -7.80 6.31
N LEU A 93 -7.46 -8.12 5.38
CA LEU A 93 -7.11 -8.62 4.05
C LEU A 93 -6.48 -7.55 3.16
N LEU A 94 -6.98 -6.31 3.22
CA LEU A 94 -6.40 -5.20 2.45
C LEU A 94 -4.97 -4.91 2.91
N ARG A 95 -4.64 -5.09 4.20
CA ARG A 95 -3.26 -4.91 4.70
C ARG A 95 -2.27 -5.84 4.01
N ASN A 96 -2.63 -7.13 3.91
CA ASN A 96 -1.78 -8.16 3.32
C ASN A 96 -1.62 -7.96 1.80
N ILE A 97 -2.65 -7.46 1.12
CA ILE A 97 -2.62 -7.28 -0.33
C ILE A 97 -1.92 -5.96 -0.71
N THR A 98 -2.15 -4.90 0.06
CA THR A 98 -1.54 -3.57 -0.18
C THR A 98 -0.13 -3.43 0.42
N GLU A 99 0.33 -4.48 1.10
CA GLU A 99 1.61 -4.55 1.82
C GLU A 99 1.80 -3.29 2.67
N SER A 100 0.75 -2.93 3.42
CA SER A 100 0.69 -1.69 4.19
C SER A 100 -0.14 -1.88 5.45
N PRO A 101 0.26 -1.32 6.61
CA PRO A 101 -0.60 -1.34 7.79
C PRO A 101 -1.83 -0.43 7.62
N TYR A 102 -1.76 0.59 6.77
CA TYR A 102 -2.79 1.61 6.65
C TYR A 102 -3.98 1.13 5.82
N THR A 103 -5.17 1.25 6.38
CA THR A 103 -6.44 0.90 5.71
C THR A 103 -7.39 2.08 5.58
N HIS A 104 -7.08 3.20 6.23
CA HIS A 104 -7.85 4.43 6.14
C HIS A 104 -6.96 5.66 6.32
N VAL A 105 -7.32 6.76 5.64
CA VAL A 105 -6.58 8.03 5.65
C VAL A 105 -7.54 9.22 5.63
N GLY A 106 -7.07 10.37 6.12
CA GLY A 106 -7.74 11.67 6.06
C GLY A 106 -6.72 12.80 6.01
N ILE A 107 -7.21 14.05 5.91
CA ILE A 107 -6.39 15.26 5.95
C ILE A 107 -6.81 16.13 7.13
N LEU A 108 -5.85 16.70 7.84
CA LEU A 108 -6.13 17.52 9.01
C LEU A 108 -6.66 18.88 8.57
N VAL A 109 -7.72 19.32 9.25
CA VAL A 109 -8.34 20.64 9.07
C VAL A 109 -8.38 21.36 10.41
N LYS A 110 -8.31 22.69 10.39
CA LYS A 110 -8.41 23.50 11.60
C LYS A 110 -9.75 24.23 11.64
N GLU A 111 -10.61 23.85 12.59
CA GLU A 111 -11.90 24.52 12.82
C GLU A 111 -11.96 25.06 14.25
N ASN A 112 -12.26 26.36 14.40
CA ASN A 112 -12.37 27.03 15.71
C ASN A 112 -11.13 26.79 16.61
N GLY A 113 -9.95 26.82 16.00
CA GLY A 113 -8.67 26.59 16.69
C GLY A 113 -8.35 25.13 17.02
N LYS A 114 -9.23 24.17 16.68
CA LYS A 114 -9.06 22.75 16.96
C LYS A 114 -8.72 21.96 15.69
N ILE A 115 -7.77 21.05 15.81
CA ILE A 115 -7.46 20.07 14.76
C ILE A 115 -8.57 19.02 14.70
N LYS A 116 -9.05 18.79 13.49
CA LYS A 116 -10.05 17.79 13.11
C LYS A 116 -9.56 17.04 11.87
N VAL A 117 -10.28 16.00 11.46
CA VAL A 117 -9.96 15.21 10.27
C VAL A 117 -11.07 15.37 9.25
N LEU A 118 -10.72 15.83 8.05
CA LEU A 118 -11.56 15.71 6.86
C LEU A 118 -11.28 14.34 6.23
N GLU A 119 -12.32 13.52 6.13
CA GLU A 119 -12.20 12.13 5.67
C GLU A 119 -13.47 11.69 4.96
N ALA A 120 -13.34 10.68 4.09
CA ALA A 120 -14.48 9.98 3.51
C ALA A 120 -14.71 8.68 4.28
N VAL A 121 -15.85 8.58 4.98
CA VAL A 121 -16.28 7.41 5.76
C VAL A 121 -17.68 7.00 5.32
N GLY A 122 -18.28 5.95 5.89
CA GLY A 122 -19.56 5.41 5.41
C GLY A 122 -20.74 6.41 5.34
N SER A 123 -20.72 7.49 6.11
CA SER A 123 -21.71 8.60 6.04
C SER A 123 -21.43 9.62 4.93
N GLY A 124 -20.29 9.54 4.26
CA GLY A 124 -19.83 10.46 3.24
C GLY A 124 -18.52 11.16 3.61
N VAL A 125 -18.21 12.23 2.88
CA VAL A 125 -17.07 13.13 3.14
C VAL A 125 -17.47 14.15 4.19
N GLU A 126 -16.84 14.09 5.35
CA GLU A 126 -17.22 14.89 6.51
C GLU A 126 -15.99 15.26 7.36
N ILE A 127 -16.19 16.23 8.26
CA ILE A 127 -15.17 16.65 9.22
C ILE A 127 -15.49 16.01 10.57
N ASN A 128 -14.58 15.15 11.04
CA ASN A 128 -14.68 14.41 12.29
C ASN A 128 -13.68 14.91 13.33
N ASN A 129 -14.00 14.67 14.61
CA ASN A 129 -13.06 14.93 15.69
C ASN A 129 -11.84 14.00 15.57
N PHE A 130 -10.64 14.53 15.79
CA PHE A 130 -9.40 13.74 15.75
C PHE A 130 -9.41 12.55 16.72
N ALA A 131 -10.02 12.71 17.91
CA ALA A 131 -10.20 11.61 18.85
C ALA A 131 -11.08 10.47 18.30
N SER A 132 -12.15 10.81 17.56
CA SER A 132 -13.05 9.84 16.93
C SER A 132 -12.36 9.10 15.78
N PHE A 133 -11.50 9.79 15.02
CA PHE A 133 -10.63 9.16 14.03
C PHE A 133 -9.71 8.13 14.69
N LYS A 134 -8.98 8.53 15.74
CA LYS A 134 -8.08 7.63 16.48
C LYS A 134 -8.80 6.43 17.06
N SER A 135 -10.00 6.60 17.65
CA SER A 135 -10.73 5.48 18.26
C SER A 135 -11.17 4.41 17.28
N ARG A 136 -11.22 4.70 15.97
CA ARG A 136 -11.47 3.70 14.92
C ARG A 136 -10.21 2.96 14.48
N GLY A 137 -9.04 3.33 14.99
CA GLY A 137 -7.76 2.68 14.73
C GLY A 137 -7.47 1.55 15.72
N GLU A 138 -6.77 0.52 15.24
CA GLU A 138 -6.25 -0.56 16.07
C GLU A 138 -5.35 0.02 17.19
N ASN A 139 -5.76 -0.19 18.45
CA ASN A 139 -5.13 0.37 19.65
C ASN A 139 -5.01 1.91 19.66
N GLY A 140 -5.78 2.62 18.84
CA GLY A 140 -5.68 4.06 18.70
C GLY A 140 -4.44 4.56 17.95
N LYS A 141 -3.67 3.65 17.35
CA LYS A 141 -2.43 3.97 16.62
C LYS A 141 -2.70 4.74 15.34
N PHE A 142 -1.78 5.63 14.97
CA PHE A 142 -1.85 6.47 13.78
C PHE A 142 -0.47 7.00 13.37
N THR A 143 -0.38 7.40 12.11
CA THR A 143 0.78 8.09 11.54
C THR A 143 0.33 9.42 10.96
N VAL A 144 1.13 10.46 11.14
CA VAL A 144 0.91 11.78 10.55
C VAL A 144 2.06 12.11 9.62
N LEU A 145 1.70 12.59 8.43
CA LEU A 145 2.59 13.00 7.37
C LEU A 145 2.41 14.49 7.10
N ARG A 146 3.51 15.19 6.81
CA ARG A 146 3.51 16.60 6.43
C ARG A 146 3.97 16.76 5.00
N VAL A 147 3.33 17.66 4.26
CA VAL A 147 3.76 18.04 2.91
C VAL A 147 5.18 18.59 2.98
N LYS A 148 6.06 18.13 2.07
CA LYS A 148 7.44 18.59 2.05
C LYS A 148 7.55 20.09 1.80
N PRO A 149 8.60 20.78 2.31
CA PRO A 149 8.74 22.23 2.19
C PRO A 149 8.59 22.76 0.76
N GLU A 150 9.12 22.06 -0.25
CA GLU A 150 9.05 22.45 -1.66
C GLU A 150 7.63 22.44 -2.26
N PHE A 151 6.65 21.93 -1.52
CA PHE A 151 5.26 21.77 -1.95
C PHE A 151 4.26 22.56 -1.10
N GLN A 152 4.73 23.26 -0.06
CA GLN A 152 3.88 23.97 0.90
C GLN A 152 3.08 25.12 0.26
N ASP A 153 3.62 25.78 -0.76
CA ASP A 153 2.96 26.92 -1.42
C ASP A 153 1.61 26.56 -2.05
N SER A 154 1.43 25.28 -2.45
CA SER A 154 0.18 24.80 -3.04
C SER A 154 -0.84 24.33 -2.01
N LEU A 155 -0.48 24.30 -0.72
CA LEU A 155 -1.30 23.68 0.31
C LEU A 155 -2.67 24.35 0.45
N LYS A 156 -2.73 25.68 0.29
CA LYS A 156 -4.02 26.39 0.34
C LYS A 156 -5.01 25.86 -0.70
N GLU A 157 -4.58 25.73 -1.95
CA GLU A 157 -5.44 25.22 -3.03
C GLU A 157 -5.82 23.76 -2.79
N VAL A 158 -4.88 22.93 -2.34
CA VAL A 158 -5.15 21.54 -1.94
C VAL A 158 -6.25 21.47 -0.88
N MET A 159 -6.19 22.34 0.14
CA MET A 159 -7.20 22.40 1.19
C MET A 159 -8.56 22.88 0.68
N ASP A 160 -8.59 23.86 -0.21
CA ASP A 160 -9.83 24.36 -0.82
C ASP A 160 -10.51 23.26 -1.65
N ILE A 161 -9.74 22.51 -2.45
CA ILE A 161 -10.26 21.34 -3.18
C ILE A 161 -10.73 20.26 -2.23
N ALA A 162 -9.95 19.91 -1.20
CA ALA A 162 -10.35 18.88 -0.24
C ALA A 162 -11.70 19.23 0.42
N LYS A 163 -11.85 20.48 0.87
CA LYS A 163 -13.08 20.99 1.50
C LYS A 163 -14.27 21.03 0.52
N SER A 164 -14.02 21.17 -0.79
CA SER A 164 -15.09 21.15 -1.81
C SER A 164 -15.81 19.80 -1.93
N PHE A 165 -15.20 18.71 -1.45
CA PHE A 165 -15.81 17.38 -1.45
C PHE A 165 -16.74 17.12 -0.26
N ILE A 166 -16.79 18.02 0.74
CA ILE A 166 -17.66 17.84 1.91
C ILE A 166 -19.11 17.64 1.48
N GLY A 167 -19.76 16.61 2.04
CA GLY A 167 -21.14 16.23 1.74
C GLY A 167 -21.29 15.26 0.56
N LYS A 168 -20.20 14.86 -0.10
CA LYS A 168 -20.23 13.77 -1.10
C LYS A 168 -20.45 12.42 -0.42
N ASP A 169 -21.21 11.54 -1.07
CA ASP A 169 -21.43 10.18 -0.59
C ASP A 169 -20.14 9.35 -0.64
N TYR A 170 -20.08 8.31 0.19
CA TYR A 170 -18.95 7.38 0.21
C TYR A 170 -18.93 6.49 -1.03
N ASP A 171 -17.74 6.30 -1.60
CA ASP A 171 -17.58 5.42 -2.75
C ASP A 171 -17.16 4.00 -2.37
N ASP A 172 -18.16 3.12 -2.26
CA ASP A 172 -17.93 1.68 -2.04
C ASP A 172 -17.50 0.93 -3.30
N ARG A 173 -17.66 1.53 -4.49
CA ARG A 173 -17.41 0.89 -5.80
C ARG A 173 -16.11 1.33 -6.47
N PHE A 174 -15.47 2.37 -5.94
CA PHE A 174 -14.22 2.96 -6.44
C PHE A 174 -14.35 3.54 -7.87
N GLU A 175 -15.52 4.07 -8.19
CA GLU A 175 -15.86 4.64 -9.50
C GLU A 175 -14.96 5.85 -9.83
N PRO A 176 -14.50 5.99 -11.09
CA PRO A 176 -13.53 7.02 -11.47
C PRO A 176 -14.16 8.40 -11.73
N ASP A 177 -15.16 8.80 -10.96
CA ASP A 177 -15.87 10.08 -11.08
C ASP A 177 -15.90 10.85 -9.76
N ASP A 178 -16.56 12.02 -9.71
CA ASP A 178 -16.65 12.89 -8.52
C ASP A 178 -18.02 12.83 -7.82
N ASN A 179 -18.87 11.88 -8.17
CA ASN A 179 -20.19 11.74 -7.56
C ASN A 179 -20.06 11.22 -6.13
N ARG A 180 -19.11 10.31 -5.92
CA ARG A 180 -18.79 9.68 -4.64
C ARG A 180 -17.28 9.72 -4.44
N ILE A 181 -16.85 9.68 -3.18
CA ILE A 181 -15.42 9.76 -2.84
C ILE A 181 -15.09 8.72 -1.76
N TYR A 182 -13.99 7.98 -1.94
CA TYR A 182 -13.41 7.16 -0.88
C TYR A 182 -12.15 7.79 -0.27
N CYS A 183 -11.71 7.24 0.88
CA CYS A 183 -10.78 7.92 1.78
C CYS A 183 -9.44 8.35 1.15
N SER A 184 -8.80 7.47 0.37
CA SER A 184 -7.51 7.79 -0.25
C SER A 184 -7.65 8.54 -1.57
N GLU A 185 -8.79 8.43 -2.25
CA GLU A 185 -9.10 9.27 -3.40
C GLU A 185 -9.32 10.72 -3.01
N LEU A 186 -9.96 11.00 -1.87
CA LEU A 186 -10.09 12.35 -1.33
C LEU A 186 -8.73 13.05 -1.30
N ILE A 187 -7.73 12.39 -0.70
CA ILE A 187 -6.37 12.90 -0.61
C ILE A 187 -5.76 13.05 -2.01
N TYR A 188 -5.81 11.99 -2.82
CA TYR A 188 -5.21 12.02 -4.14
C TYR A 188 -5.77 13.12 -5.03
N LYS A 189 -7.10 13.28 -5.09
CA LYS A 189 -7.76 14.31 -5.90
C LYS A 189 -7.47 15.72 -5.39
N ALA A 190 -7.46 15.92 -4.07
CA ALA A 190 -7.10 17.21 -3.48
C ALA A 190 -5.70 17.64 -3.90
N PHE A 191 -4.70 16.78 -3.71
CA PHE A 191 -3.32 17.07 -4.12
C PHE A 191 -3.17 17.16 -5.64
N LYS A 192 -3.82 16.27 -6.39
CA LYS A 192 -3.70 16.26 -7.85
C LYS A 192 -4.26 17.53 -8.48
N ARG A 193 -5.35 18.08 -7.96
CA ARG A 193 -5.98 19.29 -8.51
C ARG A 193 -5.37 20.56 -7.95
N GLY A 194 -4.98 20.56 -6.68
CA GLY A 194 -4.44 21.76 -6.04
C GLY A 194 -2.95 21.99 -6.27
N SER A 195 -2.18 20.97 -6.63
CA SER A 195 -0.73 21.09 -6.81
C SER A 195 -0.13 20.27 -7.95
N ASP A 196 -0.98 19.68 -8.81
CA ASP A 196 -0.62 18.69 -9.84
C ASP A 196 0.03 17.39 -9.30
N ALA A 197 0.18 17.28 -7.98
CA ALA A 197 0.91 16.21 -7.33
C ALA A 197 0.18 14.87 -7.37
N LYS A 198 0.93 13.82 -7.72
CA LYS A 198 0.45 12.44 -7.61
C LYS A 198 0.77 11.91 -6.22
N ALA A 199 -0.05 12.27 -5.23
CA ALA A 199 0.09 11.88 -3.82
C ALA A 199 -0.22 10.39 -3.58
N GLY A 200 0.42 9.50 -4.34
CA GLY A 200 0.18 8.07 -4.39
C GLY A 200 0.30 7.53 -5.81
N LYS A 201 0.78 6.28 -5.93
CA LYS A 201 0.80 5.53 -7.17
C LYS A 201 -0.57 4.85 -7.34
N MET A 202 -1.25 5.17 -8.43
CA MET A 202 -2.45 4.45 -8.83
C MET A 202 -2.09 3.07 -9.38
N LYS A 203 -2.95 2.09 -9.10
CA LYS A 203 -2.87 0.71 -9.61
C LYS A 203 -4.27 0.26 -10.02
N SER A 204 -4.35 -0.78 -10.83
CA SER A 204 -5.65 -1.36 -11.16
C SER A 204 -6.28 -1.99 -9.91
N LEU A 205 -7.61 -1.92 -9.80
CA LEU A 205 -8.35 -2.48 -8.68
C LEU A 205 -8.09 -3.99 -8.55
N SER A 206 -7.93 -4.70 -9.66
CA SER A 206 -7.58 -6.12 -9.63
C SER A 206 -6.21 -6.38 -9.01
N ASP A 207 -5.23 -5.51 -9.27
CA ASP A 207 -3.90 -5.61 -8.68
C ASP A 207 -3.94 -5.25 -7.17
N VAL A 208 -4.70 -4.21 -6.80
CA VAL A 208 -4.87 -3.80 -5.38
C VAL A 208 -5.64 -4.83 -4.56
N LEU A 209 -6.57 -5.56 -5.18
CA LEU A 209 -7.30 -6.66 -4.55
C LEU A 209 -6.56 -7.99 -4.66
N GLY A 210 -5.43 -8.05 -5.36
CA GLY A 210 -4.65 -9.27 -5.47
C GLY A 210 -5.38 -10.39 -6.22
N VAL A 211 -6.29 -10.04 -7.13
CA VAL A 211 -7.12 -10.98 -7.91
C VAL A 211 -6.27 -12.04 -8.61
N LYS A 212 -5.06 -11.67 -9.04
CA LYS A 212 -4.11 -12.57 -9.72
C LYS A 212 -3.47 -13.60 -8.77
N LYS A 213 -3.47 -13.36 -7.46
CA LYS A 213 -2.99 -14.30 -6.44
C LYS A 213 -4.22 -15.05 -5.92
N TYR A 214 -4.50 -16.25 -6.44
CA TYR A 214 -5.68 -17.02 -6.01
C TYR A 214 -5.70 -17.18 -4.49
N ASN A 215 -6.68 -16.53 -3.85
CA ASN A 215 -6.89 -16.58 -2.41
C ASN A 215 -8.41 -16.67 -2.16
N PRO A 216 -8.91 -17.76 -1.57
CA PRO A 216 -10.35 -17.97 -1.39
C PRO A 216 -11.01 -16.89 -0.53
N ILE A 217 -10.25 -16.26 0.38
CA ILE A 217 -10.74 -15.17 1.21
C ILE A 217 -10.88 -13.89 0.38
N VAL A 218 -9.91 -13.60 -0.50
CA VAL A 218 -9.98 -12.48 -1.45
C VAL A 218 -11.17 -12.64 -2.38
N SER A 219 -11.40 -13.83 -2.93
CA SER A 219 -12.55 -14.12 -3.78
C SER A 219 -13.88 -13.92 -3.05
N ALA A 220 -13.96 -14.29 -1.76
CA ALA A 220 -15.15 -14.07 -0.94
C ALA A 220 -15.41 -12.57 -0.67
N VAL A 221 -14.37 -11.79 -0.38
CA VAL A 221 -14.47 -10.33 -0.22
C VAL A 221 -14.92 -9.68 -1.53
N ILE A 222 -14.34 -10.08 -2.65
CA ILE A 222 -14.71 -9.57 -3.97
C ILE A 222 -16.18 -9.86 -4.25
N LYS A 223 -16.61 -11.11 -4.07
CA LYS A 223 -18.01 -11.51 -4.29
C LYS A 223 -18.96 -10.74 -3.36
N ARG A 224 -18.60 -10.56 -2.08
CA ARG A 224 -19.42 -9.84 -1.11
C ARG A 224 -19.53 -8.35 -1.43
N LYS A 225 -18.42 -7.71 -1.82
CA LYS A 225 -18.36 -6.26 -2.02
C LYS A 225 -18.84 -5.84 -3.41
N PHE A 226 -18.51 -6.60 -4.44
CA PHE A 226 -18.76 -6.23 -5.84
C PHE A 226 -19.78 -7.14 -6.54
N GLY A 227 -20.25 -8.21 -5.89
CA GLY A 227 -21.18 -9.18 -6.52
C GLY A 227 -20.54 -10.04 -7.61
N GLY A 228 -19.26 -9.82 -7.94
CA GLY A 228 -18.55 -10.44 -9.05
C GLY A 228 -17.15 -9.83 -9.20
N LYS A 229 -16.44 -10.18 -10.28
CA LYS A 229 -15.14 -9.54 -10.58
C LYS A 229 -15.40 -8.05 -10.89
N PRO A 230 -14.78 -7.11 -10.16
CA PRO A 230 -14.96 -5.69 -10.46
C PRO A 230 -14.26 -5.32 -11.77
N ASP A 231 -14.70 -4.22 -12.37
CA ASP A 231 -13.99 -3.63 -13.50
C ASP A 231 -12.57 -3.23 -13.09
N ASP A 232 -11.64 -3.36 -14.03
CA ASP A 232 -10.23 -3.08 -13.76
C ASP A 232 -9.92 -1.59 -13.88
N ILE A 233 -10.49 -0.83 -12.95
CA ILE A 233 -10.35 0.62 -12.82
C ILE A 233 -9.10 1.01 -12.04
N LEU A 234 -8.58 2.21 -12.29
CA LEU A 234 -7.44 2.73 -11.54
C LEU A 234 -7.89 3.27 -10.19
N VAL A 235 -7.24 2.80 -9.13
CA VAL A 235 -7.49 3.21 -7.76
C VAL A 235 -6.19 3.59 -7.08
N VAL A 236 -6.28 4.44 -6.05
CA VAL A 236 -5.19 4.75 -5.14
C VAL A 236 -5.49 4.08 -3.81
N SER A 237 -4.52 3.47 -3.15
CA SER A 237 -4.72 2.86 -1.83
C SER A 237 -4.25 3.79 -0.71
N PRO A 238 -4.79 3.66 0.52
CA PRO A 238 -4.29 4.38 1.70
C PRO A 238 -2.78 4.18 1.87
N GLY A 239 -2.31 2.93 1.79
CA GLY A 239 -0.88 2.62 1.85
C GLY A 239 -0.04 3.27 0.76
N SER A 240 -0.61 3.54 -0.43
CA SER A 240 0.11 4.27 -1.46
C SER A 240 0.21 5.77 -1.20
N VAL A 241 -0.83 6.38 -0.61
CA VAL A 241 -0.78 7.78 -0.14
C VAL A 241 0.28 7.89 0.95
N MET A 242 0.26 6.98 1.92
CA MET A 242 1.15 7.04 3.09
C MET A 242 2.64 6.80 2.78
N ARG A 243 2.95 6.24 1.60
CA ARG A 243 4.33 6.06 1.09
C ARG A 243 4.70 7.04 -0.02
N SER A 244 3.86 8.05 -0.27
CA SER A 244 4.12 9.05 -1.28
C SER A 244 5.37 9.85 -0.91
N GLY A 245 6.29 10.04 -1.86
CA GLY A 245 7.47 10.88 -1.68
C GLY A 245 7.16 12.38 -1.58
N TYR A 246 5.88 12.75 -1.62
CA TYR A 246 5.37 14.12 -1.44
C TYR A 246 5.27 14.53 0.03
N PHE A 247 5.39 13.58 0.95
CA PHE A 247 5.27 13.82 2.37
C PHE A 247 6.47 13.29 3.14
N ASP A 248 6.77 13.95 4.25
CA ASP A 248 7.66 13.46 5.30
C ASP A 248 6.84 12.93 6.47
N VAL A 249 7.35 11.89 7.14
CA VAL A 249 6.71 11.37 8.36
C VAL A 249 7.08 12.31 9.52
N ILE A 250 6.06 12.86 10.19
CA ILE A 250 6.28 13.70 11.39
C ILE A 250 5.95 12.96 12.68
N TYR A 251 5.05 11.99 12.65
CA TYR A 251 4.69 11.22 13.84
C TYR A 251 4.25 9.81 13.46
N THR A 252 4.64 8.82 14.26
CA THR A 252 4.12 7.46 14.17
C THR A 252 4.24 6.76 15.52
N ASP A 253 3.20 6.05 15.93
CA ASP A 253 3.17 5.18 17.11
C ASP A 253 2.99 3.69 16.75
N TYR A 254 3.22 3.37 15.48
CA TYR A 254 3.21 2.02 14.93
C TYR A 254 4.34 1.16 15.45
#